data_AF-A0A0L0BBU1-F1
#
_entry.id   AF-A0A0L0BBU1-F1
#
_cell.length_a   1.000
_cell.length_b   1.000
_cell.length_c   1.000
_cell.angle_alpha   90.00
_cell.angle_beta   90.00
_cell.angle_gamma   90.00
#
_symmetry.space_group_name_H-M   'P 1'
#
loop_
_entity.id
_entity.type
_entity.pdbx_description
1 polymer ?
#
loop_
_entity_poly.entity_id
_entity_poly.type
_entity_poly.pdbx_seq_one_letter_code
_entity_poly.pdbx_strand_id
1 'polypeptide(L)'
;MGIYKDVMGTLVRVLAADNIDNSTKQSWQKLIDADLRQGGTGSTISVRDKFDYDCCLYALLHRELASAHWDVLVAKYSTHKANKVAAIGRLVSRMTSPAPQLFVFKALTAWAIPKLKGEQSGKRSTDMIILPAEFYDMNTWDPAASPERTRRNWRAGIHKRLEQLEEAAVIHATEIFDAEQIFLDAA
;
A
#
# COMPACT_ATOMS: atom_id res chain seq x y z
N MET A 1 -26.05 -3.15 4.84
CA MET A 1 -25.51 -4.01 5.92
C MET A 1 -24.00 -3.91 5.81
N GLY A 2 -23.35 -3.09 6.64
CA GLY A 2 -21.93 -2.82 6.48
C GLY A 2 -21.02 -3.95 6.95
N ILE A 3 -19.93 -4.18 6.23
CA ILE A 3 -18.93 -5.23 6.50
C ILE A 3 -17.63 -4.62 7.06
N TYR A 4 -17.36 -3.36 6.72
CA TYR A 4 -16.13 -2.64 7.07
C TYR A 4 -16.38 -1.40 7.94
N LYS A 5 -15.33 -0.95 8.64
CA LYS A 5 -15.38 0.16 9.61
C LYS A 5 -14.85 1.47 9.05
N ASP A 6 -13.81 1.44 8.21
CA ASP A 6 -13.16 2.63 7.67
C ASP A 6 -12.48 2.35 6.31
N VAL A 7 -12.31 3.40 5.50
CA VAL A 7 -11.75 3.32 4.15
C VAL A 7 -10.31 2.79 4.13
N MET A 8 -9.44 3.33 4.98
CA MET A 8 -8.01 3.00 4.94
C MET A 8 -7.74 1.56 5.40
N GLY A 9 -8.41 1.13 6.47
CA GLY A 9 -8.37 -0.25 6.94
C GLY A 9 -8.88 -1.23 5.87
N THR A 10 -9.92 -0.85 5.13
CA THR A 10 -10.45 -1.63 4.02
C THR A 10 -9.48 -1.69 2.85
N LEU A 11 -8.93 -0.56 2.42
CA LEU A 11 -7.92 -0.49 1.34
C LEU A 11 -6.71 -1.37 1.63
N VAL A 12 -6.12 -1.23 2.83
CA VAL A 12 -4.93 -2.02 3.21
C VAL A 12 -5.24 -3.51 3.24
N ARG A 13 -6.43 -3.88 3.74
CA ARG A 13 -6.87 -5.27 3.81
C ARG A 13 -7.12 -5.88 2.43
N VAL A 14 -7.84 -5.17 1.57
CA VAL A 14 -8.14 -5.58 0.19
C VAL A 14 -6.85 -5.74 -0.62
N LEU A 15 -5.90 -4.80 -0.51
CA LEU A 15 -4.60 -4.88 -1.18
C LEU A 15 -3.69 -5.98 -0.62
N ALA A 16 -3.97 -6.48 0.59
CA ALA A 16 -3.30 -7.64 1.16
C ALA A 16 -3.93 -8.97 0.70
N ALA A 17 -5.19 -8.99 0.27
CA ALA A 17 -5.90 -10.21 -0.12
C ALA A 17 -5.26 -10.92 -1.33
N ASP A 18 -4.63 -10.16 -2.24
CA ASP A 18 -3.88 -10.67 -3.41
C ASP A 18 -2.61 -11.48 -3.03
N ASN A 19 -2.18 -11.44 -1.77
CA ASN A 19 -1.04 -12.21 -1.28
C ASN A 19 -1.39 -13.58 -0.72
N ILE A 20 -2.68 -13.89 -0.59
CA ILE A 20 -3.09 -15.14 0.03
C ILE A 20 -3.00 -16.24 -1.02
N ASP A 21 -1.84 -16.88 -1.06
CA ASP A 21 -1.71 -18.13 -1.78
C ASP A 21 -2.63 -19.17 -1.12
N ASN A 22 -3.57 -19.72 -1.90
CA ASN A 22 -4.40 -20.85 -1.47
C ASN A 22 -3.56 -22.14 -1.29
N SER A 23 -2.22 -22.08 -1.32
CA SER A 23 -1.37 -23.26 -1.44
C SER A 23 -1.10 -23.96 -0.10
N THR A 24 -1.33 -23.34 1.05
CA THR A 24 -1.37 -24.04 2.35
C THR A 24 -2.20 -23.23 3.35
N LYS A 25 -2.95 -23.89 4.25
CA LYS A 25 -3.71 -23.20 5.32
C LYS A 25 -2.75 -22.40 6.22
N GLN A 26 -2.60 -21.12 5.92
CA GLN A 26 -1.59 -20.24 6.50
C GLN A 26 -1.92 -19.87 7.95
N SER A 27 -0.88 -19.68 8.75
CA SER A 27 -0.89 -19.44 10.20
C SER A 27 -1.81 -18.29 10.66
N TRP A 28 -2.12 -17.33 9.79
CA TRP A 28 -3.08 -16.26 10.08
C TRP A 28 -4.53 -16.74 10.10
N GLN A 29 -4.91 -17.79 9.37
CA GLN A 29 -6.22 -18.44 9.55
C GLN A 29 -6.38 -18.94 10.99
N LYS A 30 -5.31 -19.45 11.61
CA LYS A 30 -5.32 -19.88 13.02
C LYS A 30 -5.38 -18.71 14.01
N LEU A 31 -4.80 -17.56 13.65
CA LEU A 31 -4.87 -16.34 14.47
C LEU A 31 -6.24 -15.66 14.34
N ILE A 32 -6.86 -15.71 13.17
CA ILE A 32 -8.22 -15.20 12.95
C ILE A 32 -9.26 -16.12 13.63
N ASP A 33 -9.07 -17.44 13.60
CA ASP A 33 -9.87 -18.39 14.40
C ASP A 33 -9.71 -18.16 15.92
N ALA A 34 -8.55 -17.67 16.36
CA ALA A 34 -8.30 -17.31 17.75
C ALA A 34 -8.95 -15.97 18.15
N ASP A 35 -8.94 -14.97 17.25
CA ASP A 35 -9.60 -13.68 17.43
C ASP A 35 -11.14 -13.82 17.48
N LEU A 36 -11.70 -14.72 16.65
CA LEU A 36 -13.12 -15.08 16.66
C LEU A 36 -13.58 -15.73 18.00
N ARG A 37 -12.67 -16.35 18.74
CA ARG A 37 -12.96 -16.94 20.05
C ARG A 37 -12.92 -15.92 21.20
N GLN A 38 -12.33 -14.73 20.99
CA GLN A 38 -12.17 -13.69 22.02
C GLN A 38 -12.98 -12.41 21.78
N GLY A 39 -13.56 -12.18 20.59
CA GLY A 39 -14.36 -10.98 20.29
C GLY A 39 -15.86 -11.28 20.10
N GLY A 40 -16.69 -10.72 20.97
CA GLY A 40 -18.15 -10.93 21.01
C GLY A 40 -18.94 -10.43 19.78
N THR A 41 -20.06 -11.11 19.54
CA THR A 41 -21.32 -10.67 18.91
C THR A 41 -21.27 -9.36 18.11
N GLY A 42 -20.76 -9.39 16.87
CA GLY A 42 -20.81 -8.22 15.99
C GLY A 42 -20.55 -8.42 14.49
N SER A 43 -19.85 -9.48 14.06
CA SER A 43 -19.73 -9.79 12.62
C SER A 43 -20.66 -10.93 12.23
N THR A 44 -21.69 -10.63 11.45
CA THR A 44 -22.62 -11.61 10.87
C THR A 44 -22.02 -12.40 9.70
N ILE A 45 -20.82 -12.03 9.23
CA ILE A 45 -20.15 -12.63 8.06
C ILE A 45 -19.00 -13.53 8.51
N SER A 46 -18.85 -14.70 7.89
CA SER A 46 -17.75 -15.61 8.20
C SER A 46 -16.40 -15.03 7.73
N VAL A 47 -15.30 -15.51 8.31
CA VAL A 47 -13.94 -15.13 7.90
C VAL A 47 -13.70 -15.42 6.42
N ARG A 48 -14.22 -16.56 5.96
CA ARG A 48 -14.08 -16.98 4.57
C ARG A 48 -14.85 -16.06 3.64
N ASP A 49 -16.11 -15.79 3.96
CA ASP A 49 -16.95 -14.89 3.16
C ASP A 49 -16.35 -13.49 3.11
N LYS A 50 -15.83 -12.98 4.24
CA LYS A 50 -15.15 -11.69 4.28
C LYS A 50 -13.92 -11.67 3.38
N PHE A 51 -13.13 -12.74 3.35
CA PHE A 51 -12.00 -12.86 2.43
C PHE A 51 -12.42 -12.91 0.96
N ASP A 52 -13.47 -13.67 0.64
CA ASP A 52 -14.02 -13.73 -0.72
C ASP A 52 -14.51 -12.33 -1.15
N TYR A 53 -15.12 -11.57 -0.23
CA TYR A 53 -15.44 -10.15 -0.42
C TYR A 53 -14.20 -9.26 -0.62
N ASP A 54 -13.14 -9.45 0.17
CA ASP A 54 -11.87 -8.73 0.01
C ASP A 54 -11.30 -8.95 -1.41
N CYS A 55 -11.35 -10.19 -1.92
CA CYS A 55 -10.93 -10.53 -3.29
C CYS A 55 -11.81 -9.89 -4.37
N CYS A 56 -13.13 -9.89 -4.19
CA CYS A 56 -14.05 -9.22 -5.11
C CYS A 56 -13.79 -7.70 -5.15
N LEU A 57 -13.59 -7.07 -3.99
CA LEU A 57 -13.24 -5.65 -3.91
C LEU A 57 -11.88 -5.35 -4.54
N TYR A 58 -10.90 -6.26 -4.41
CA TYR A 58 -9.62 -6.10 -5.09
C TYR A 58 -9.80 -6.05 -6.61
N ALA A 59 -10.54 -7.01 -7.16
CA ALA A 59 -10.82 -7.06 -8.60
C ALA A 59 -11.62 -5.84 -9.07
N LEU A 60 -12.59 -5.37 -8.27
CA LEU A 60 -13.36 -4.16 -8.55
C LEU A 60 -12.46 -2.92 -8.57
N LEU A 61 -11.67 -2.69 -7.52
CA LEU A 61 -10.76 -1.55 -7.45
C LEU A 61 -9.75 -1.56 -8.61
N HIS A 62 -9.20 -2.73 -8.96
CA HIS A 62 -8.26 -2.83 -10.07
C HIS A 62 -8.92 -2.49 -11.43
N ARG A 63 -10.23 -2.77 -11.58
CA ARG A 63 -10.98 -2.49 -12.80
C ARG A 63 -11.41 -1.02 -12.92
N GLU A 64 -11.91 -0.45 -11.82
CA GLU A 64 -12.52 0.89 -11.83
C GLU A 64 -11.50 2.02 -11.62
N LEU A 65 -10.43 1.77 -10.85
CA LEU A 65 -9.42 2.80 -10.63
C LEU A 65 -8.60 3.05 -11.89
N ALA A 66 -8.34 4.32 -12.17
CA ALA A 66 -7.35 4.71 -13.18
C ALA A 66 -6.00 4.06 -12.88
N SER A 67 -5.26 3.63 -13.91
CA SER A 67 -3.98 2.91 -13.74
C SER A 67 -2.99 3.62 -12.80
N ALA A 68 -2.93 4.96 -12.83
CA ALA A 68 -2.06 5.71 -11.92
C ALA A 68 -2.53 5.66 -10.45
N HIS A 69 -3.84 5.66 -10.21
CA HIS A 69 -4.43 5.51 -8.87
C HIS A 69 -4.19 4.11 -8.33
N TRP A 70 -4.38 3.09 -9.17
CA TRP A 70 -4.05 1.71 -8.78
C TRP A 70 -2.56 1.55 -8.41
N ASP A 71 -1.67 2.04 -9.28
CA ASP A 71 -0.24 1.90 -9.07
C ASP A 71 0.23 2.62 -7.79
N VAL A 72 -0.28 3.81 -7.47
CA VAL A 72 0.11 4.53 -6.24
C VAL A 72 -0.34 3.80 -4.99
N LEU A 73 -1.56 3.24 -4.99
CA LEU A 73 -2.09 2.48 -3.85
C LEU A 73 -1.33 1.17 -3.66
N VAL A 74 -1.07 0.42 -4.74
CA VAL A 74 -0.27 -0.81 -4.69
C VAL A 74 1.16 -0.52 -4.23
N ALA A 75 1.80 0.51 -4.77
CA ALA A 75 3.15 0.91 -4.37
C ALA A 75 3.22 1.25 -2.88
N LYS A 76 2.21 1.93 -2.34
CA LYS A 76 2.19 2.36 -0.93
C LYS A 76 1.80 1.25 0.03
N TYR A 77 0.75 0.51 -0.27
CA TYR A 77 0.04 -0.33 0.71
C TYR A 77 0.12 -1.83 0.45
N SER A 78 0.45 -2.28 -0.77
CA SER A 78 0.51 -3.72 -1.05
C SER A 78 1.55 -4.43 -0.19
N THR A 79 1.21 -5.64 0.24
CA THR A 79 2.13 -6.58 0.89
C THR A 79 2.81 -7.52 -0.11
N HIS A 80 2.39 -7.53 -1.40
CA HIS A 80 3.01 -8.38 -2.43
C HIS A 80 4.26 -7.72 -2.97
N LYS A 81 5.42 -8.33 -2.68
CA LYS A 81 6.70 -7.71 -3.00
C LYS A 81 6.84 -7.40 -4.50
N ALA A 82 6.48 -8.36 -5.35
CA ALA A 82 6.60 -8.16 -6.80
C ALA A 82 5.62 -7.12 -7.33
N ASN A 83 4.38 -7.07 -6.83
CA ASN A 83 3.39 -6.10 -7.30
C ASN A 83 3.75 -4.69 -6.83
N LYS A 84 4.22 -4.56 -5.58
CA LYS A 84 4.72 -3.30 -5.03
C LYS A 84 5.90 -2.77 -5.85
N VAL A 85 6.90 -3.61 -6.14
CA VAL A 85 8.06 -3.22 -6.97
C VAL A 85 7.65 -2.87 -8.40
N ALA A 86 6.75 -3.65 -9.02
CA ALA A 86 6.27 -3.37 -10.36
C ALA A 86 5.49 -2.05 -10.44
N ALA A 87 4.65 -1.76 -9.45
CA ALA A 87 3.92 -0.51 -9.34
C ALA A 87 4.86 0.68 -9.13
N ILE A 88 5.86 0.56 -8.26
CA ILE A 88 6.95 1.55 -8.11
C ILE A 88 7.61 1.83 -9.48
N GLY A 89 7.97 0.78 -10.23
CA GLY A 89 8.57 0.93 -11.56
C GLY A 89 7.69 1.69 -12.56
N ARG A 90 6.40 1.36 -12.61
CA ARG A 90 5.42 2.08 -13.46
C ARG A 90 5.28 3.54 -13.06
N LEU A 91 5.22 3.85 -11.77
CA LEU A 91 5.16 5.24 -11.31
C LEU A 91 6.45 6.01 -11.62
N VAL A 92 7.62 5.40 -11.49
CA VAL A 92 8.91 6.01 -11.85
C VAL A 92 8.91 6.42 -13.32
N SER A 93 8.43 5.56 -14.22
CA SER A 93 8.36 5.89 -15.66
C SER A 93 7.41 7.04 -16.01
N ARG A 94 6.44 7.34 -15.14
CA ARG A 94 5.43 8.39 -15.32
C ARG A 94 5.81 9.70 -14.61
N MET A 95 6.83 9.68 -13.76
CA MET A 95 7.17 10.82 -12.91
C MET A 95 8.00 11.87 -13.67
N THR A 96 7.40 13.03 -13.89
CA THR A 96 8.10 14.18 -14.48
C THR A 96 8.84 14.97 -13.41
N SER A 97 10.17 14.99 -13.44
CA SER A 97 11.01 15.74 -12.50
C SER A 97 12.26 16.26 -13.19
N PRO A 98 12.80 17.43 -12.80
CA PRO A 98 14.13 17.87 -13.24
C PRO A 98 15.28 17.04 -12.65
N ALA A 99 14.99 16.15 -11.70
CA ALA A 99 15.98 15.27 -11.09
C ALA A 99 16.43 14.15 -12.05
N PRO A 100 17.68 13.67 -11.94
CA PRO A 100 18.13 12.48 -12.66
C PRO A 100 17.26 11.25 -12.38
N GLN A 101 17.18 10.31 -13.34
CA GLN A 101 16.34 9.12 -13.24
C GLN A 101 16.62 8.26 -11.99
N LEU A 102 17.90 8.08 -11.62
CA LEU A 102 18.26 7.36 -10.39
C LEU A 102 17.68 8.04 -9.15
N PHE A 103 17.70 9.37 -9.11
CA PHE A 103 17.15 10.14 -8.00
C PHE A 103 15.64 9.96 -7.91
N VAL A 104 14.93 10.02 -9.05
CA VAL A 104 13.49 9.75 -9.11
C VAL A 104 13.15 8.37 -8.60
N PHE A 105 13.88 7.35 -9.09
CA PHE A 105 13.72 5.96 -8.66
C PHE A 105 13.90 5.79 -7.15
N LYS A 106 15.01 6.30 -6.60
CA LYS A 106 15.33 6.19 -5.17
C LYS A 106 14.33 6.96 -4.30
N ALA A 107 13.96 8.18 -4.69
CA ALA A 107 13.00 9.00 -3.96
C ALA A 107 11.62 8.34 -3.88
N LEU A 108 11.11 7.85 -5.02
CA LEU A 108 9.80 7.19 -5.08
C LEU A 108 9.81 5.89 -4.27
N THR A 109 10.86 5.09 -4.41
CA THR A 109 11.01 3.84 -3.67
C THR A 109 11.08 4.08 -2.15
N ALA A 110 11.83 5.11 -1.72
CA ALA A 110 11.93 5.47 -0.30
C ALA A 110 10.63 6.05 0.27
N TRP A 111 9.80 6.69 -0.56
CA TRP A 111 8.45 7.15 -0.18
C TRP A 111 7.46 5.99 -0.03
N ALA A 112 7.55 4.99 -0.92
CA ALA A 112 6.70 3.80 -0.93
C ALA A 112 7.07 2.78 0.15
N ILE A 113 8.36 2.71 0.50
CA ILE A 113 8.93 1.82 1.52
C ILE A 113 9.67 2.70 2.54
N PRO A 114 8.96 3.30 3.51
CA PRO A 114 9.58 4.17 4.51
C PRO A 114 10.45 3.37 5.48
N LYS A 115 11.47 4.03 6.04
CA LYS A 115 12.33 3.44 7.05
C LYS A 115 11.51 3.09 8.29
N LEU A 116 11.49 1.81 8.66
CA LEU A 116 10.83 1.36 9.88
C LEU A 116 11.52 1.99 11.10
N LYS A 117 10.72 2.60 11.99
CA LYS A 117 11.22 3.09 13.28
C LYS A 117 11.29 1.90 14.24
N GLY A 118 12.50 1.52 14.64
CA GLY A 118 12.75 0.44 15.61
C GLY A 118 13.70 -0.63 15.08
N GLU A 119 14.66 -1.04 15.92
CA GLU A 119 15.74 -1.99 15.67
C GLU A 119 15.23 -3.46 15.65
N GLN A 120 14.26 -3.76 14.78
CA GLN A 120 13.60 -5.07 14.74
C GLN A 120 13.63 -5.66 13.32
N SER A 121 14.83 -5.77 12.74
CA SER A 121 15.06 -6.39 11.44
C SER A 121 14.88 -7.93 11.43
N GLY A 122 14.21 -8.53 12.43
CA GLY A 122 14.15 -9.99 12.53
C GLY A 122 13.01 -10.60 13.35
N LYS A 123 11.98 -9.83 13.74
CA LYS A 123 10.90 -10.34 14.61
C LYS A 123 9.48 -10.05 14.10
N ARG A 124 9.25 -10.10 12.78
CA ARG A 124 7.88 -10.07 12.25
C ARG A 124 7.59 -11.29 11.38
N SER A 125 6.42 -11.88 11.62
CA SER A 125 5.81 -12.94 10.84
C SER A 125 5.17 -12.45 9.53
N THR A 126 5.51 -11.24 9.07
CA THR A 126 4.95 -10.61 7.85
C THR A 126 6.07 -10.33 6.85
N ASP A 127 5.97 -10.95 5.69
CA ASP A 127 6.95 -10.91 4.60
C ASP A 127 6.99 -9.54 3.89
N MET A 128 7.40 -8.47 4.58
CA MET A 128 7.46 -7.11 4.04
C MET A 128 8.83 -6.79 3.42
N ILE A 129 8.85 -5.92 2.40
CA ILE A 129 10.09 -5.36 1.86
C ILE A 129 10.72 -4.43 2.91
N ILE A 130 11.99 -4.67 3.23
CA ILE A 130 12.82 -3.79 4.05
C ILE A 130 14.03 -3.38 3.22
N LEU A 131 14.26 -2.07 3.13
CA LEU A 131 15.42 -1.53 2.42
C LEU A 131 16.59 -1.33 3.39
N PRO A 132 17.85 -1.54 2.95
CA PRO A 132 19.03 -1.21 3.74
C PRO A 132 19.04 0.25 4.17
N ALA A 133 19.71 0.55 5.29
CA ALA A 133 19.78 1.91 5.81
C ALA A 133 20.45 2.89 4.82
N GLU A 134 21.48 2.43 4.08
CA GLU A 134 22.14 3.26 3.06
C GLU A 134 21.21 3.66 1.91
N PHE A 135 20.12 2.92 1.67
CA PHE A 135 19.17 3.29 0.62
C PHE A 135 18.53 4.65 0.88
N TYR A 136 18.39 5.04 2.15
CA TYR A 136 17.78 6.33 2.54
C TYR A 136 18.79 7.49 2.56
N ASP A 137 20.07 7.23 2.33
CA ASP A 137 21.08 8.29 2.21
C ASP A 137 20.99 8.94 0.83
N MET A 138 20.41 10.14 0.81
CA MET A 138 20.21 10.94 -0.40
C MET A 138 21.53 11.33 -1.09
N ASN A 139 22.67 11.23 -0.41
CA ASN A 139 23.97 11.47 -1.03
C ASN A 139 24.30 10.45 -2.11
N THR A 140 23.75 9.24 -2.00
CA THR A 140 23.98 8.15 -2.96
C THR A 140 23.04 8.20 -4.17
N TRP A 141 22.04 9.09 -4.16
CA TRP A 141 20.97 9.13 -5.18
C TRP A 141 21.34 9.94 -6.42
N ASP A 142 22.36 10.80 -6.31
CA ASP A 142 22.81 11.70 -7.37
C ASP A 142 24.34 11.63 -7.53
N PRO A 143 24.84 10.85 -8.51
CA PRO A 143 26.26 10.74 -8.79
C PRO A 143 26.92 12.05 -9.22
N ALA A 144 26.15 13.00 -9.74
CA ALA A 144 26.65 14.33 -10.12
C ALA A 144 26.82 15.26 -8.91
N ALA A 145 26.44 14.80 -7.71
CA ALA A 145 26.59 15.52 -6.45
C ALA A 145 26.02 16.96 -6.48
N SER A 146 24.80 17.12 -7.01
CA SER A 146 24.11 18.41 -7.01
C SER A 146 24.00 18.99 -5.59
N PRO A 147 23.94 20.32 -5.43
CA PRO A 147 23.81 20.96 -4.13
C PRO A 147 22.68 20.34 -3.29
N GLU A 148 22.91 20.18 -1.99
CA GLU A 148 21.95 19.52 -1.11
C GLU A 148 20.56 20.17 -1.17
N ARG A 149 20.50 21.51 -1.25
CA ARG A 149 19.25 22.26 -1.43
C ARG A 149 18.47 21.78 -2.65
N THR A 150 19.14 21.58 -3.77
CA THR A 150 18.54 21.09 -5.02
C THR A 150 17.98 19.68 -4.85
N ARG A 151 18.75 18.77 -4.25
CA ARG A 151 18.32 17.39 -3.97
C ARG A 151 17.11 17.35 -3.04
N ARG A 152 17.10 18.17 -1.97
CA ARG A 152 15.94 18.31 -1.07
C ARG A 152 14.70 18.83 -1.80
N ASN A 153 14.86 19.84 -2.66
CA ASN A 153 13.76 20.39 -3.46
C ASN A 153 13.18 19.35 -4.43
N TRP A 154 14.04 18.59 -5.12
CA TRP A 154 13.61 17.50 -6.00
C TRP A 154 12.81 16.45 -5.24
N ARG A 155 13.33 15.98 -4.10
CA ARG A 155 12.65 14.99 -3.27
C ARG A 155 11.29 15.49 -2.80
N ALA A 156 11.22 16.72 -2.28
CA ALA A 156 9.97 17.33 -1.83
C ALA A 156 8.95 17.46 -2.98
N GLY A 157 9.40 17.86 -4.18
CA GLY A 157 8.53 17.95 -5.35
C GLY A 157 7.99 16.60 -5.82
N ILE A 158 8.81 15.55 -5.77
CA ILE A 158 8.40 14.17 -6.09
C ILE A 158 7.39 13.67 -5.05
N HIS A 159 7.70 13.82 -3.76
CA HIS A 159 6.82 13.41 -2.67
C HIS A 159 5.47 14.09 -2.74
N LYS A 160 5.44 15.42 -2.93
CA LYS A 160 4.20 16.18 -3.04
C LYS A 160 3.30 15.66 -4.16
N ARG A 161 3.87 15.33 -5.32
CA ARG A 161 3.10 14.76 -6.44
C ARG A 161 2.56 13.37 -6.13
N LEU A 162 3.34 12.54 -5.44
CA LEU A 162 2.90 11.20 -5.02
C LEU A 162 1.80 11.28 -3.98
N GLU A 163 1.91 12.19 -3.01
CA GLU A 163 0.90 12.45 -1.98
C GLU A 163 -0.41 12.95 -2.60
N GLN A 164 -0.35 13.87 -3.57
CA GLN A 164 -1.53 14.32 -4.32
C GLN A 164 -2.19 13.19 -5.13
N LEU A 165 -1.37 12.33 -5.75
CA LEU A 165 -1.88 11.17 -6.50
C LEU A 165 -2.50 10.12 -5.56
N GLU A 166 -1.88 9.89 -4.41
CA GLU A 166 -2.38 9.02 -3.35
C GLU A 166 -3.72 9.53 -2.81
N GLU A 167 -3.82 10.82 -2.48
CA GLU A 167 -5.05 11.45 -2.01
C GLU A 167 -6.19 11.29 -3.02
N ALA A 168 -5.94 11.61 -4.30
CA ALA A 168 -6.92 11.42 -5.37
C ALA A 168 -7.33 9.95 -5.55
N ALA A 169 -6.39 9.02 -5.39
CA ALA A 169 -6.67 7.59 -5.46
C ALA A 169 -7.53 7.10 -4.28
N VAL A 170 -7.27 7.59 -3.06
CA VAL A 170 -8.08 7.27 -1.88
C VAL A 170 -9.49 7.84 -2.01
N ILE A 171 -9.64 9.05 -2.53
CA ILE A 171 -10.96 9.64 -2.83
C ILE A 171 -11.73 8.76 -3.82
N HIS A 172 -11.12 8.40 -4.95
CA HIS A 172 -11.79 7.56 -5.95
C HIS A 172 -12.13 6.16 -5.40
N ALA A 173 -11.26 5.57 -4.57
CA ALA A 173 -11.58 4.31 -3.90
C ALA A 173 -12.74 4.45 -2.90
N THR A 174 -12.84 5.59 -2.21
CA THR A 174 -13.95 5.89 -1.31
C THR A 174 -15.27 5.95 -2.07
N GLU A 175 -15.30 6.64 -3.21
CA GLU A 175 -16.49 6.71 -4.08
C GLU A 175 -16.96 5.33 -4.53
N ILE A 176 -16.02 4.42 -4.88
CA ILE A 176 -16.34 3.03 -5.21
C ILE A 176 -16.93 2.31 -4.00
N PHE A 177 -16.33 2.45 -2.82
CA PHE A 177 -16.82 1.79 -1.61
C PHE A 177 -18.20 2.30 -1.16
N ASP A 178 -18.46 3.58 -1.31
CA ASP A 178 -19.75 4.19 -1.01
C ASP A 178 -20.84 3.69 -1.98
N ALA A 179 -20.51 3.57 -3.27
CA ALA A 179 -21.40 2.98 -4.28
C ALA A 179 -21.74 1.51 -3.97
N GLU A 180 -20.79 0.75 -3.44
CA GLU A 180 -20.97 -0.64 -3.02
C GLU A 180 -21.60 -0.78 -1.61
N GLN A 181 -21.85 0.33 -0.90
CA GLN A 181 -22.48 0.37 0.43
C GLN A 181 -21.84 -0.60 1.45
N ILE A 182 -20.51 -0.71 1.43
CA ILE A 182 -19.78 -1.72 2.21
C ILE A 182 -19.50 -1.31 3.65
N PHE A 183 -19.68 -0.04 4.01
CA PHE A 183 -19.45 0.47 5.36
C PHE A 183 -20.67 0.29 6.26
N LEU A 184 -20.41 0.11 7.56
CA LEU A 184 -21.46 0.16 8.57
C LEU A 184 -21.95 1.60 8.66
N ASP A 185 -23.24 1.83 8.40
CA ASP A 185 -23.87 3.12 8.67
C ASP A 185 -23.54 3.50 10.12
N ALA A 186 -22.94 4.68 10.30
CA ALA A 186 -22.73 5.23 11.62
C ALA A 186 -24.11 5.55 12.20
N ALA A 187 -24.62 4.63 13.02
CA ALA A 187 -25.80 4.84 13.87
C ALA A 187 -25.52 5.90 14.94
#